data_AF-A0A9W7FLG6-F1
#
_entry.id   AF-A0A9W7FLG6-F1
#
_cell.length_a   1.000
_cell.length_b   1.000
_cell.length_c   1.000
_cell.angle_alpha   90.00
_cell.angle_beta   90.00
_cell.angle_gamma   90.00
#
_symmetry.space_group_name_H-M   'P 1'
#
loop_
_entity.id
_entity.type
_entity.pdbx_description
1 polymer ?
#
loop_
_entity_poly.entity_id
_entity_poly.type
_entity_poly.pdbx_seq_one_letter_code
_entity_poly.pdbx_strand_id
1 'polypeptide(L)'
;MYTLTSLALSILPNSTQNESTSESSIPPLPSPLNPPYSPSTVLLVYCITLLALYNYSKSLRRFTLCSVLTIMSFSLTTLILPVQSLNHFFNFQDYYLYSILHYLVLTPYVVGLGFVIGPVLIVLNEYSRPPPPPPPKPQPQTLPHKKPFDSSNPLPLSHLQTSPSLLLLIHDQIYDVTQFSKIHPGGDIIQKYKGKDCTDVFEAFHRPRVWGGLGRFRLGCLREEDRVQPSKATLAYRTLRSHLWQNNYFTPNPTYYLHKHLIWISLILLSITCLLLDPNFFLRVIFSAACLGLGLQQAAFLAHDAAHNSINEPPKKGKINWLSWFLGSCVFGISIKMWTVEHSLHHAITIRPREDPQFNYLPIWMLDLKELENEKVDGKGGYKMGRFVKLLVRLQHFHFLPLVLIVGRVNLHAISIVYELKNLLNQKSITPYTFLGLLGMLIYWTWYLALLSCLPTYFDVIIFAVISHISAGVLHIQLLLSHMDVNTCTEEEEDKLGFFKFQCQTSRNIKVKPYEDWFHGGLQYQIEHHLFPQLPRHQLSNVQPMVEKMCEEHGVVYRSDEFGVALRGVLRNLKELAWAVVTLDQ
;
A
#
# COMPACT_ATOMS: atom_id res chain seq x y z
N MET A 1 -21.30 29.52 -32.09
CA MET A 1 -21.42 30.27 -30.82
C MET A 1 -21.99 31.69 -31.06
N TYR A 2 -23.01 31.81 -31.91
CA TYR A 2 -23.76 33.04 -32.21
C TYR A 2 -25.09 32.62 -32.84
N THR A 3 -26.04 32.12 -32.02
CA THR A 3 -27.47 31.89 -32.39
C THR A 3 -28.30 31.33 -31.20
N LEU A 4 -28.04 31.72 -29.95
CA LEU A 4 -28.84 31.27 -28.78
C LEU A 4 -29.01 32.37 -27.71
N THR A 5 -29.17 33.62 -28.14
CA THR A 5 -29.40 34.79 -27.28
C THR A 5 -30.63 35.61 -27.72
N SER A 6 -31.71 34.92 -28.12
CA SER A 6 -32.95 35.58 -28.60
C SER A 6 -34.25 35.01 -28.01
N LEU A 7 -34.21 34.19 -26.94
CA LEU A 7 -35.42 33.59 -26.38
C LEU A 7 -35.59 33.84 -24.86
N ALA A 8 -35.20 35.02 -24.38
CA ALA A 8 -35.29 35.38 -22.95
C ALA A 8 -35.97 36.74 -22.68
N LEU A 9 -36.74 37.28 -23.63
CA LEU A 9 -37.29 38.65 -23.53
C LEU A 9 -38.81 38.77 -23.75
N SER A 10 -39.62 37.76 -23.39
CA SER A 10 -41.08 37.82 -23.62
C SER A 10 -41.98 37.34 -22.48
N ILE A 11 -41.55 37.42 -21.21
CA ILE A 11 -42.48 37.20 -20.07
C ILE A 11 -42.16 38.17 -18.93
N LEU A 12 -42.74 39.38 -19.00
CA LEU A 12 -42.94 40.27 -17.86
C LEU A 12 -44.45 40.57 -17.80
N PRO A 13 -45.14 40.39 -16.65
CA PRO A 13 -46.45 40.97 -16.47
C PRO A 13 -46.32 42.46 -16.07
N ASN A 14 -47.08 43.31 -16.77
CA ASN A 14 -47.36 44.68 -16.38
C ASN A 14 -48.18 44.72 -15.08
N SER A 15 -47.88 45.65 -14.18
CA SER A 15 -48.84 46.10 -13.15
C SER A 15 -48.88 47.62 -13.10
N THR A 16 -50.04 48.19 -13.46
CA THR A 16 -50.44 49.58 -13.29
C THR A 16 -50.89 49.86 -11.85
N GLN A 17 -50.76 51.13 -11.46
CA GLN A 17 -51.07 51.70 -10.14
C GLN A 17 -52.55 51.62 -9.72
N ASN A 18 -52.81 51.63 -8.40
CA ASN A 18 -53.74 52.58 -7.76
C ASN A 18 -53.57 52.63 -6.24
N GLU A 19 -53.78 53.82 -5.67
CA GLU A 19 -53.63 54.21 -4.26
C GLU A 19 -54.84 53.88 -3.37
N SER A 20 -54.59 53.73 -2.05
CA SER A 20 -55.26 54.42 -0.91
C SER A 20 -55.72 53.56 0.29
N THR A 21 -55.29 54.03 1.47
CA THR A 21 -55.85 54.00 2.84
C THR A 21 -55.98 52.73 3.71
N SER A 22 -55.19 52.76 4.79
CA SER A 22 -55.48 52.50 6.22
C SER A 22 -55.80 51.09 6.79
N GLU A 23 -55.16 50.88 7.96
CA GLU A 23 -55.46 49.97 9.08
C GLU A 23 -54.76 48.61 9.18
N SER A 24 -54.45 48.31 10.44
CA SER A 24 -53.55 47.30 10.98
C SER A 24 -53.99 45.86 10.74
N SER A 25 -53.08 45.02 10.25
CA SER A 25 -52.95 43.59 10.63
C SER A 25 -51.70 42.98 9.96
N ILE A 26 -51.00 42.13 10.70
CA ILE A 26 -49.78 41.43 10.28
C ILE A 26 -50.15 40.44 9.15
N PRO A 27 -49.42 40.39 8.00
CA PRO A 27 -49.73 39.44 6.94
C PRO A 27 -49.18 38.03 7.26
N PRO A 28 -49.81 36.94 6.78
CA PRO A 28 -49.29 35.59 6.94
C PRO A 28 -48.09 35.34 6.01
N LEU A 29 -47.14 34.50 6.43
CA LEU A 29 -45.98 34.12 5.62
C LEU A 29 -46.38 33.45 4.29
N PRO A 30 -45.64 33.68 3.18
CA PRO A 30 -45.91 33.04 1.91
C PRO A 30 -45.52 31.55 1.93
N SER A 31 -46.35 30.71 1.35
CA SER A 31 -46.08 29.28 1.10
C SER A 31 -44.94 29.08 0.09
N PRO A 32 -44.12 28.01 0.24
CA PRO A 32 -42.91 27.83 -0.57
C PRO A 32 -43.24 27.54 -2.05
N LEU A 33 -42.57 28.27 -2.94
CA LEU A 33 -42.60 28.08 -4.39
C LEU A 33 -41.93 26.75 -4.78
N ASN A 34 -42.58 25.98 -5.65
CA ASN A 34 -42.00 24.77 -6.25
C ASN A 34 -40.74 25.09 -7.09
N PRO A 35 -39.70 24.23 -7.09
CA PRO A 35 -38.47 24.47 -7.84
C PRO A 35 -38.70 24.40 -9.36
N PRO A 36 -38.03 25.23 -10.18
CA PRO A 36 -38.42 25.48 -11.57
C PRO A 36 -38.00 24.41 -12.59
N TYR A 37 -37.33 23.31 -12.22
CA TYR A 37 -36.86 22.33 -13.22
C TYR A 37 -36.98 20.87 -12.75
N SER A 38 -37.40 20.00 -13.67
CA SER A 38 -37.50 18.55 -13.44
C SER A 38 -36.12 17.88 -13.42
N PRO A 39 -35.91 16.81 -12.62
CA PRO A 39 -34.64 16.05 -12.57
C PRO A 39 -34.14 15.57 -13.95
N SER A 40 -35.07 15.29 -14.85
CA SER A 40 -34.84 14.93 -16.26
C SER A 40 -34.11 16.02 -17.05
N THR A 41 -34.35 17.29 -16.75
CA THR A 41 -33.70 18.43 -17.42
C THR A 41 -32.23 18.57 -17.00
N VAL A 42 -31.91 18.28 -15.74
CA VAL A 42 -30.54 18.31 -15.21
C VAL A 42 -29.70 17.16 -15.79
N LEU A 43 -30.29 15.97 -15.89
CA LEU A 43 -29.62 14.81 -16.49
C LEU A 43 -29.32 15.02 -17.98
N LEU A 44 -30.25 15.67 -18.72
CA LEU A 44 -30.07 15.98 -20.14
C LEU A 44 -28.92 16.97 -20.37
N VAL A 45 -28.83 18.02 -19.54
CA VAL A 45 -27.72 18.99 -19.60
C VAL A 45 -26.39 18.30 -19.30
N TYR A 46 -26.35 17.41 -18.29
CA TYR A 46 -25.16 16.63 -17.96
C TYR A 46 -24.67 15.73 -19.11
N CYS A 47 -25.59 15.03 -19.78
CA CYS A 47 -25.27 14.19 -20.93
C CYS A 47 -24.74 15.00 -22.12
N ILE A 48 -25.32 16.18 -22.41
CA ILE A 48 -24.89 17.04 -23.51
C ILE A 48 -23.50 17.63 -23.25
N THR A 49 -23.21 18.03 -22.00
CA THR A 49 -21.89 18.56 -21.62
C THR A 49 -20.81 17.49 -21.69
N LEU A 50 -21.08 16.26 -21.24
CA LEU A 50 -20.14 15.14 -21.37
C LEU A 50 -19.86 14.77 -22.83
N LEU A 51 -20.88 14.81 -23.71
CA LEU A 51 -20.72 14.51 -25.14
C LEU A 51 -19.90 15.59 -25.86
N ALA A 52 -20.11 16.87 -25.52
CA ALA A 52 -19.33 17.98 -26.05
C ALA A 52 -17.86 17.89 -25.60
N LEU A 53 -17.60 17.50 -24.35
CA LEU A 53 -16.25 17.33 -23.80
C LEU A 53 -15.50 16.14 -24.40
N TYR A 54 -16.18 15.01 -24.64
CA TYR A 54 -15.61 13.84 -25.32
C TYR A 54 -15.21 14.14 -26.77
N ASN A 55 -16.01 14.94 -27.47
CA ASN A 55 -15.68 15.36 -28.83
C ASN A 55 -14.56 16.41 -28.86
N TYR A 56 -14.47 17.28 -27.84
CA TYR A 56 -13.40 18.27 -27.72
C TYR A 56 -12.05 17.63 -27.31
N SER A 57 -12.05 16.57 -26.49
CA SER A 57 -10.83 15.87 -26.06
C SER A 57 -10.10 15.12 -27.19
N LYS A 58 -10.81 14.75 -28.26
CA LYS A 58 -10.20 14.20 -29.47
C LYS A 58 -9.33 15.21 -30.23
N SER A 59 -9.52 16.51 -30.02
CA SER A 59 -8.88 17.58 -30.81
C SER A 59 -7.52 18.06 -30.25
N LEU A 60 -7.24 17.90 -28.95
CA LEU A 60 -6.03 18.44 -28.31
C LEU A 60 -5.18 17.35 -27.65
N ARG A 61 -4.02 17.05 -28.26
CA ARG A 61 -3.05 16.03 -27.80
C ARG A 61 -2.28 16.37 -26.50
N ARG A 62 -2.61 17.43 -25.77
CA ARG A 62 -1.96 17.77 -24.50
C ARG A 62 -2.95 18.43 -23.53
N PHE A 63 -3.22 17.74 -22.44
CA PHE A 63 -4.04 18.21 -21.34
C PHE A 63 -3.11 18.85 -20.29
N THR A 64 -3.20 20.17 -20.07
CA THR A 64 -2.42 20.86 -19.03
C THR A 64 -3.29 21.18 -17.81
N LEU A 65 -2.67 21.13 -16.62
CA LEU A 65 -3.28 21.30 -15.30
C LEU A 65 -4.15 22.57 -15.17
N CYS A 66 -3.83 23.64 -15.89
CA CYS A 66 -4.62 24.88 -15.89
C CYS A 66 -6.01 24.70 -16.51
N SER A 67 -6.17 23.86 -17.54
CA SER A 67 -7.47 23.62 -18.17
C SER A 67 -8.44 22.90 -17.22
N VAL A 68 -7.91 22.01 -16.37
CA VAL A 68 -8.68 21.30 -15.33
C VAL A 68 -9.18 22.27 -14.26
N LEU A 69 -8.32 23.17 -13.78
CA LEU A 69 -8.69 24.15 -12.75
C LEU A 69 -9.77 25.13 -13.24
N THR A 70 -9.71 25.55 -14.51
CA THR A 70 -10.74 26.42 -15.11
C THR A 70 -12.08 25.69 -15.30
N ILE A 71 -12.07 24.40 -15.65
CA ILE A 71 -13.27 23.55 -15.77
C ILE A 71 -13.92 23.31 -14.40
N MET A 72 -13.12 23.15 -13.35
CA MET A 72 -13.59 22.97 -11.97
C MET A 72 -14.28 24.24 -11.44
N SER A 73 -13.75 25.43 -11.72
CA SER A 73 -14.37 26.68 -11.28
C SER A 73 -15.70 26.98 -11.98
N PHE A 74 -15.87 26.59 -13.26
CA PHE A 74 -17.08 26.91 -14.04
C PHE A 74 -18.26 25.95 -13.79
N SER A 75 -17.96 24.69 -13.45
CA SER A 75 -18.98 23.68 -13.15
C SER A 75 -19.51 23.80 -11.71
N LEU A 76 -18.77 24.45 -10.82
CA LEU A 76 -19.12 24.59 -9.40
C LEU A 76 -20.08 25.77 -9.15
N THR A 77 -20.06 26.82 -9.97
CA THR A 77 -20.98 27.97 -9.87
C THR A 77 -22.42 27.63 -10.29
N THR A 78 -22.63 26.56 -11.04
CA THR A 78 -23.95 26.15 -11.58
C THR A 78 -24.67 25.08 -10.76
N LEU A 79 -23.99 24.47 -9.77
CA LEU A 79 -24.54 23.41 -8.90
C LEU A 79 -25.02 23.91 -7.53
N ILE A 80 -25.05 25.23 -7.31
CA ILE A 80 -25.52 25.82 -6.06
C ILE A 80 -27.04 26.04 -6.14
N LEU A 81 -27.81 25.10 -5.56
CA LEU A 81 -29.05 25.29 -4.76
C LEU A 81 -29.71 23.91 -4.52
N PRO A 82 -30.27 23.62 -3.31
CA PRO A 82 -30.89 24.58 -2.41
C PRO A 82 -30.16 24.74 -1.06
N VAL A 83 -29.73 25.99 -0.84
CA VAL A 83 -29.12 26.57 0.37
C VAL A 83 -30.17 26.91 1.45
N GLN A 84 -31.47 26.70 1.18
CA GLN A 84 -32.54 27.09 2.10
C GLN A 84 -32.69 26.15 3.31
N SER A 85 -32.26 24.89 3.22
CA SER A 85 -32.44 23.89 4.29
C SER A 85 -31.49 24.08 5.48
N LEU A 86 -30.30 24.66 5.26
CA LEU A 86 -29.26 24.87 6.28
C LEU A 86 -29.53 26.11 7.14
N ASN A 87 -30.19 27.14 6.58
CA ASN A 87 -30.51 28.36 7.31
C ASN A 87 -31.60 28.12 8.38
N HIS A 88 -32.43 27.10 8.19
CA HIS A 88 -33.50 26.76 9.13
C HIS A 88 -32.97 26.09 10.42
N PHE A 89 -31.79 25.46 10.38
CA PHE A 89 -31.23 24.70 11.51
C PHE A 89 -30.28 25.50 12.41
N PHE A 90 -29.58 26.52 11.89
CA PHE A 90 -28.47 27.15 12.62
C PHE A 90 -28.59 28.66 12.86
N ASN A 91 -29.61 29.32 12.29
CA ASN A 91 -29.92 30.75 12.53
C ASN A 91 -28.68 31.66 12.58
N PHE A 92 -27.79 31.53 11.59
CA PHE A 92 -26.56 32.32 11.54
C PHE A 92 -26.89 33.76 11.17
N GLN A 93 -26.78 34.69 12.12
CA GLN A 93 -26.89 36.13 11.84
C GLN A 93 -25.63 36.69 11.14
N ASP A 94 -24.51 35.97 11.19
CA ASP A 94 -23.24 36.37 10.58
C ASP A 94 -22.94 35.60 9.28
N TYR A 95 -23.17 36.28 8.15
CA TYR A 95 -22.89 35.77 6.80
C TYR A 95 -21.42 35.36 6.59
N TYR A 96 -20.50 35.97 7.35
CA TYR A 96 -19.06 35.68 7.32
C TYR A 96 -18.72 34.32 7.93
N LEU A 97 -19.32 33.99 9.08
CA LEU A 97 -19.09 32.71 9.76
C LEU A 97 -19.72 31.55 8.99
N TYR A 98 -20.90 31.79 8.41
CA TYR A 98 -21.57 30.87 7.48
C TYR A 98 -20.68 30.56 6.27
N SER A 99 -20.07 31.58 5.65
CA SER A 99 -19.20 31.40 4.49
C SER A 99 -17.93 30.60 4.82
N ILE A 100 -17.34 30.81 6.01
CA ILE A 100 -16.16 30.07 6.48
C ILE A 100 -16.51 28.60 6.75
N LEU A 101 -17.61 28.33 7.45
CA LEU A 101 -18.09 26.95 7.68
C LEU A 101 -18.49 26.25 6.38
N HIS A 102 -19.12 26.96 5.45
CA HIS A 102 -19.47 26.44 4.12
C HIS A 102 -18.21 26.06 3.33
N TYR A 103 -17.18 26.91 3.36
CA TYR A 103 -15.87 26.60 2.76
C TYR A 103 -15.21 25.41 3.46
N LEU A 104 -15.22 25.34 4.79
CA LEU A 104 -14.61 24.25 5.55
C LEU A 104 -15.33 22.89 5.38
N VAL A 105 -16.64 22.88 5.10
CA VAL A 105 -17.45 21.66 4.94
C VAL A 105 -17.49 21.17 3.49
N LEU A 106 -17.58 22.06 2.49
CA LEU A 106 -17.60 21.66 1.07
C LEU A 106 -16.21 21.41 0.49
N THR A 107 -15.16 22.06 1.00
CA THR A 107 -13.78 21.82 0.55
C THR A 107 -13.38 20.34 0.71
N PRO A 108 -13.68 19.63 1.80
CA PRO A 108 -13.47 18.18 1.93
C PRO A 108 -14.22 17.33 0.88
N TYR A 109 -15.43 17.70 0.45
CA TYR A 109 -16.16 16.98 -0.61
C TYR A 109 -15.54 17.22 -1.99
N VAL A 110 -15.12 18.45 -2.28
CA VAL A 110 -14.42 18.82 -3.53
C VAL A 110 -13.02 18.18 -3.59
N VAL A 111 -12.33 18.15 -2.45
CA VAL A 111 -11.05 17.48 -2.26
C VAL A 111 -11.24 15.96 -2.36
N GLY A 112 -12.31 15.39 -1.80
CA GLY A 112 -12.70 13.99 -1.93
C GLY A 112 -12.99 13.56 -3.37
N LEU A 113 -13.72 14.37 -4.15
CA LEU A 113 -13.95 14.10 -5.58
C LEU A 113 -12.65 14.24 -6.41
N GLY A 114 -11.81 15.22 -6.08
CA GLY A 114 -10.46 15.37 -6.64
C GLY A 114 -9.55 14.16 -6.32
N PHE A 115 -9.72 13.56 -5.15
CA PHE A 115 -9.06 12.31 -4.74
C PHE A 115 -9.63 11.05 -5.38
N VAL A 116 -10.80 11.09 -6.02
CA VAL A 116 -11.33 9.97 -6.82
C VAL A 116 -10.91 10.12 -8.30
N ILE A 117 -10.93 11.34 -8.85
CA ILE A 117 -10.65 11.59 -10.28
C ILE A 117 -9.14 11.67 -10.57
N GLY A 118 -8.34 12.26 -9.67
CA GLY A 118 -6.88 12.33 -9.82
C GLY A 118 -6.22 10.95 -10.00
N PRO A 119 -6.58 9.94 -9.18
CA PRO A 119 -6.09 8.58 -9.33
C PRO A 119 -6.59 7.91 -10.58
N VAL A 120 -7.84 8.13 -11.01
CA VAL A 120 -8.34 7.62 -12.30
C VAL A 120 -7.49 8.19 -13.44
N LEU A 121 -7.08 9.45 -13.38
CA LEU A 121 -6.20 10.04 -14.38
C LEU A 121 -4.74 9.54 -14.28
N ILE A 122 -4.21 9.27 -13.08
CA ILE A 122 -2.89 8.64 -12.88
C ILE A 122 -2.92 7.20 -13.42
N VAL A 123 -3.95 6.43 -13.09
CA VAL A 123 -4.25 5.07 -13.56
C VAL A 123 -4.32 5.08 -15.08
N LEU A 124 -5.14 5.94 -15.68
CA LEU A 124 -5.26 6.06 -17.14
C LEU A 124 -3.93 6.46 -17.80
N ASN A 125 -3.16 7.37 -17.18
CA ASN A 125 -1.86 7.80 -17.71
C ASN A 125 -0.76 6.72 -17.58
N GLU A 126 -0.73 5.95 -16.49
CA GLU A 126 0.18 4.82 -16.32
C GLU A 126 -0.17 3.68 -17.28
N TYR A 127 -1.46 3.38 -17.50
CA TYR A 127 -1.90 2.37 -18.48
C TYR A 127 -1.78 2.82 -19.94
N SER A 128 -1.64 4.12 -20.19
CA SER A 128 -1.33 4.65 -21.53
C SER A 128 0.14 4.49 -21.92
N ARG A 129 1.01 4.07 -20.99
CA ARG A 129 2.42 3.83 -21.31
C ARG A 129 2.53 2.51 -22.09
N PRO A 130 3.23 2.50 -23.24
CA PRO A 130 3.48 1.26 -23.96
C PRO A 130 4.26 0.28 -23.04
N PRO A 131 3.94 -1.03 -23.07
CA PRO A 131 4.68 -2.01 -22.29
C PRO A 131 6.17 -1.93 -22.64
N PRO A 132 7.07 -2.11 -21.66
CA PRO A 132 8.49 -2.20 -21.96
C PRO A 132 8.70 -3.35 -22.96
N PRO A 133 9.60 -3.20 -23.94
CA PRO A 133 9.91 -4.28 -24.86
C PRO A 133 10.40 -5.50 -24.07
N PRO A 134 10.12 -6.73 -24.56
CA PRO A 134 10.58 -7.94 -23.89
C PRO A 134 12.09 -7.87 -23.69
N PRO A 135 12.61 -8.30 -22.52
CA PRO A 135 14.05 -8.32 -22.31
C PRO A 135 14.69 -9.18 -23.40
N PRO A 136 15.83 -8.77 -23.97
CA PRO A 136 16.58 -9.63 -24.87
C PRO A 136 16.88 -10.96 -24.14
N LYS A 137 16.89 -12.07 -24.88
CA LYS A 137 17.33 -13.37 -24.37
C LYS A 137 18.61 -13.15 -23.54
N PRO A 138 18.77 -13.76 -22.35
CA PRO A 138 20.00 -13.65 -21.59
C PRO A 138 21.12 -14.23 -22.44
N GLN A 139 21.81 -13.35 -23.15
CA GLN A 139 23.10 -13.64 -23.75
C GLN A 139 24.13 -13.42 -22.65
N PRO A 140 25.25 -14.16 -22.65
CA PRO A 140 26.42 -13.78 -21.87
C PRO A 140 26.89 -12.41 -22.39
N GLN A 141 26.35 -11.32 -21.83
CA GLN A 141 26.66 -9.97 -22.28
C GLN A 141 27.93 -9.50 -21.56
N THR A 142 29.00 -9.40 -22.33
CA THR A 142 30.21 -8.64 -21.98
C THR A 142 29.83 -7.18 -21.75
N LEU A 143 30.01 -6.73 -20.51
CA LEU A 143 29.68 -5.38 -20.03
C LEU A 143 30.61 -4.30 -20.63
N PRO A 144 30.14 -3.05 -20.83
CA PRO A 144 31.02 -1.94 -21.19
C PRO A 144 31.81 -1.44 -19.97
N HIS A 145 33.14 -1.48 -20.09
CA HIS A 145 34.13 -1.08 -19.07
C HIS A 145 34.09 0.42 -18.74
N LYS A 146 34.34 0.76 -17.47
CA LYS A 146 35.00 2.03 -17.09
C LYS A 146 35.82 2.02 -15.77
N LYS A 147 36.18 0.83 -15.28
CA LYS A 147 37.47 0.52 -14.64
C LYS A 147 38.01 -0.73 -15.34
N PRO A 148 39.33 -0.86 -15.58
CA PRO A 148 39.86 -2.11 -16.11
C PRO A 148 39.47 -3.23 -15.13
N PHE A 149 38.74 -4.21 -15.64
CA PHE A 149 38.44 -5.43 -14.91
C PHE A 149 39.73 -6.23 -14.87
N ASP A 150 40.36 -6.30 -13.71
CA ASP A 150 41.48 -7.21 -13.53
C ASP A 150 40.93 -8.62 -13.24
N SER A 151 40.70 -9.38 -14.31
CA SER A 151 40.37 -10.82 -14.19
C SER A 151 41.56 -11.66 -13.76
N SER A 152 42.77 -11.09 -13.78
CA SER A 152 44.00 -11.86 -13.60
C SER A 152 44.31 -12.16 -12.13
N ASN A 153 43.58 -11.54 -11.19
CA ASN A 153 43.79 -11.75 -9.76
C ASN A 153 42.49 -12.02 -9.00
N PRO A 154 42.01 -13.28 -8.95
CA PRO A 154 40.82 -13.65 -8.20
C PRO A 154 41.03 -13.47 -6.69
N LEU A 155 40.03 -12.91 -6.01
CA LEU A 155 40.09 -12.58 -4.59
C LEU A 155 39.53 -13.74 -3.74
N PRO A 156 40.12 -14.02 -2.57
CA PRO A 156 39.62 -15.05 -1.67
C PRO A 156 38.34 -14.60 -0.95
N LEU A 157 37.50 -15.54 -0.50
CA LEU A 157 36.28 -15.25 0.27
C LEU A 157 36.59 -14.45 1.55
N SER A 158 37.72 -14.74 2.20
CA SER A 158 38.17 -14.03 3.41
C SER A 158 38.35 -12.53 3.17
N HIS A 159 38.69 -12.11 1.95
CA HIS A 159 38.78 -10.70 1.59
C HIS A 159 37.40 -10.01 1.68
N LEU A 160 36.32 -10.70 1.31
CA LEU A 160 34.97 -10.15 1.43
C LEU A 160 34.53 -10.03 2.89
N GLN A 161 34.77 -11.08 3.66
CA GLN A 161 34.29 -11.19 5.04
C GLN A 161 35.02 -10.26 6.01
N THR A 162 36.33 -10.03 5.79
CA THR A 162 37.16 -9.19 6.67
C THR A 162 37.23 -7.73 6.25
N SER A 163 36.72 -7.38 5.07
CA SER A 163 36.84 -6.02 4.55
C SER A 163 36.07 -4.99 5.40
N PRO A 164 36.67 -3.81 5.67
CA PRO A 164 35.92 -2.70 6.25
C PRO A 164 34.84 -2.18 5.28
N SER A 165 35.06 -2.32 3.97
CA SER A 165 34.11 -1.95 2.91
C SER A 165 32.90 -2.89 2.86
N LEU A 166 31.79 -2.40 2.34
CA LEU A 166 30.60 -3.22 2.07
C LEU A 166 30.78 -3.91 0.71
N LEU A 167 31.28 -5.15 0.76
CA LEU A 167 31.47 -6.00 -0.41
C LEU A 167 30.34 -7.04 -0.51
N LEU A 168 29.84 -7.29 -1.71
CA LEU A 168 28.80 -8.28 -2.00
C LEU A 168 29.27 -9.26 -3.08
N LEU A 169 28.75 -10.48 -3.05
CA LEU A 169 28.94 -11.49 -4.09
C LEU A 169 27.65 -11.68 -4.90
N ILE A 170 27.73 -11.55 -6.23
CA ILE A 170 26.63 -11.85 -7.16
C ILE A 170 27.22 -12.63 -8.34
N HIS A 171 26.77 -13.88 -8.58
CA HIS A 171 27.32 -14.79 -9.61
C HIS A 171 28.85 -14.92 -9.57
N ASP A 172 29.38 -15.20 -8.39
CA ASP A 172 30.83 -15.29 -8.14
C ASP A 172 31.63 -14.00 -8.45
N GLN A 173 30.95 -12.88 -8.68
CA GLN A 173 31.54 -11.57 -8.90
C GLN A 173 31.43 -10.71 -7.65
N ILE A 174 32.50 -9.98 -7.36
CA ILE A 174 32.64 -9.18 -6.15
C ILE A 174 32.33 -7.73 -6.50
N TYR A 175 31.46 -7.09 -5.73
CA TYR A 175 31.04 -5.72 -5.93
C TYR A 175 31.30 -4.88 -4.68
N ASP A 176 31.97 -3.74 -4.83
CA ASP A 176 32.06 -2.72 -3.79
C ASP A 176 30.91 -1.74 -3.92
N VAL A 177 29.98 -1.83 -2.97
CA VAL A 177 28.77 -0.99 -2.90
C VAL A 177 28.80 -0.03 -1.72
N THR A 178 29.97 0.20 -1.09
CA THR A 178 30.11 1.01 0.13
C THR A 178 29.55 2.42 0.01
N GLN A 179 29.76 3.09 -1.12
CA GLN A 179 29.18 4.42 -1.35
C GLN A 179 27.73 4.34 -1.86
N PHE A 180 27.41 3.28 -2.60
CA PHE A 180 26.08 3.10 -3.17
C PHE A 180 25.03 2.76 -2.12
N SER A 181 25.40 2.03 -1.06
CA SER A 181 24.48 1.67 0.03
C SER A 181 23.82 2.87 0.69
N LYS A 182 24.52 4.01 0.79
CA LYS A 182 24.00 5.28 1.32
C LYS A 182 22.81 5.84 0.53
N ILE A 183 22.66 5.45 -0.73
CA ILE A 183 21.62 5.97 -1.64
C ILE A 183 20.76 4.86 -2.24
N HIS A 184 20.97 3.62 -1.81
CA HIS A 184 20.29 2.44 -2.32
C HIS A 184 18.77 2.57 -2.13
N PRO A 185 17.95 2.37 -3.19
CA PRO A 185 16.50 2.55 -3.08
C PRO A 185 15.82 1.63 -2.05
N GLY A 186 16.34 0.41 -1.85
CA GLY A 186 15.83 -0.54 -0.85
C GLY A 186 16.31 -0.27 0.59
N GLY A 187 17.03 0.83 0.82
CA GLY A 187 17.54 1.18 2.15
C GLY A 187 18.62 0.20 2.65
N ASP A 188 18.56 -0.10 3.95
CA ASP A 188 19.60 -0.83 4.69
C ASP A 188 19.63 -2.34 4.42
N ILE A 189 18.69 -2.88 3.64
CA ILE A 189 18.67 -4.28 3.18
C ILE A 189 20.02 -4.75 2.63
N ILE A 190 20.74 -3.86 1.94
CA ILE A 190 22.04 -4.17 1.34
C ILE A 190 23.13 -4.48 2.38
N GLN A 191 22.98 -3.97 3.61
CA GLN A 191 23.92 -4.21 4.70
C GLN A 191 23.83 -5.64 5.24
N LYS A 192 22.64 -6.27 5.14
CA LYS A 192 22.41 -7.65 5.60
C LYS A 192 23.15 -8.72 4.80
N TYR A 193 23.67 -8.33 3.63
CA TYR A 193 24.45 -9.22 2.77
C TYR A 193 25.94 -8.88 2.73
N LYS A 194 26.44 -8.07 3.69
CA LYS A 194 27.87 -7.75 3.75
C LYS A 194 28.71 -9.03 3.79
N GLY A 195 29.58 -9.18 2.80
CA GLY A 195 30.49 -10.32 2.68
C GLY A 195 29.82 -11.64 2.27
N LYS A 196 28.57 -11.60 1.79
CA LYS A 196 27.77 -12.77 1.44
C LYS A 196 27.42 -12.85 -0.06
N ASP A 197 27.04 -14.04 -0.50
CA ASP A 197 26.31 -14.25 -1.75
C ASP A 197 24.88 -13.73 -1.62
N CYS A 198 24.53 -12.76 -2.46
CA CYS A 198 23.18 -12.23 -2.56
C CYS A 198 22.57 -12.40 -3.96
N THR A 199 23.08 -13.35 -4.76
CA THR A 199 22.64 -13.58 -6.15
C THR A 199 21.13 -13.76 -6.27
N ASP A 200 20.56 -14.68 -5.49
CA ASP A 200 19.14 -15.03 -5.62
C ASP A 200 18.20 -13.94 -5.10
N VAL A 201 18.62 -13.27 -4.02
CA VAL A 201 17.95 -12.10 -3.45
C VAL A 201 18.01 -10.96 -4.45
N PHE A 202 19.19 -10.60 -4.96
CA PHE A 202 19.38 -9.54 -5.94
C PHE A 202 18.46 -9.74 -7.15
N GLU A 203 18.41 -10.94 -7.71
CA GLU A 203 17.55 -11.24 -8.85
C GLU A 203 16.05 -11.27 -8.53
N ALA A 204 15.66 -11.59 -7.29
CA ALA A 204 14.25 -11.53 -6.87
C ALA A 204 13.74 -10.08 -6.83
N PHE A 205 14.54 -9.14 -6.32
CA PHE A 205 14.13 -7.73 -6.12
C PHE A 205 14.47 -6.79 -7.28
N HIS A 206 15.34 -7.19 -8.22
CA HIS A 206 15.76 -6.34 -9.33
C HIS A 206 15.30 -6.84 -10.69
N ARG A 207 14.75 -5.93 -11.50
CA ARG A 207 14.43 -6.21 -12.92
C ARG A 207 15.71 -6.41 -13.74
N PRO A 208 15.65 -7.17 -14.86
CA PRO A 208 16.81 -7.39 -15.72
C PRO A 208 17.53 -6.12 -16.21
N ARG A 209 16.82 -5.00 -16.35
CA ARG A 209 17.46 -3.73 -16.75
C ARG A 209 18.47 -3.17 -15.74
N VAL A 210 18.40 -3.58 -14.47
CA VAL A 210 19.31 -3.10 -13.41
C VAL A 210 20.73 -3.64 -13.62
N TRP A 211 20.88 -4.80 -14.27
CA TRP A 211 22.18 -5.42 -14.56
C TRP A 211 23.16 -4.48 -15.27
N GLY A 212 22.69 -3.68 -16.23
CA GLY A 212 23.54 -2.74 -16.96
C GLY A 212 24.18 -1.66 -16.08
N GLY A 213 23.63 -1.41 -14.89
CA GLY A 213 24.20 -0.48 -13.92
C GLY A 213 25.28 -1.09 -13.01
N LEU A 214 25.29 -2.41 -12.86
CA LEU A 214 26.05 -3.12 -11.82
C LEU A 214 27.57 -3.11 -12.08
N GLY A 215 27.98 -3.08 -13.35
CA GLY A 215 29.40 -3.12 -13.74
C GLY A 215 30.26 -2.00 -13.13
N ARG A 216 29.67 -0.85 -12.74
CA ARG A 216 30.39 0.26 -12.11
C ARG A 216 30.89 -0.04 -10.68
N PHE A 217 30.31 -1.06 -10.05
CA PHE A 217 30.64 -1.47 -8.69
C PHE A 217 31.56 -2.70 -8.65
N ARG A 218 31.80 -3.34 -9.81
CA ARG A 218 32.56 -4.59 -9.87
C ARG A 218 34.02 -4.37 -9.48
N LEU A 219 34.48 -5.14 -8.50
CA LEU A 219 35.84 -5.14 -7.99
C LEU A 219 36.68 -6.26 -8.63
N GLY A 220 36.12 -7.46 -8.73
CA GLY A 220 36.82 -8.65 -9.22
C GLY A 220 35.93 -9.89 -9.23
N CYS A 221 36.53 -11.08 -9.31
CA CYS A 221 35.86 -12.37 -9.20
C CYS A 221 36.40 -13.17 -8.01
N LEU A 222 35.57 -14.08 -7.50
CA LEU A 222 35.94 -15.01 -6.45
C LEU A 222 36.84 -16.13 -7.01
N ARG A 223 37.83 -16.56 -6.21
CA ARG A 223 38.67 -17.74 -6.51
C ARG A 223 37.81 -18.98 -6.70
N GLU A 224 38.22 -19.84 -7.62
CA GLU A 224 37.45 -21.05 -7.95
C GLU A 224 37.30 -22.00 -6.77
N GLU A 225 38.33 -22.11 -5.93
CA GLU A 225 38.34 -22.91 -4.69
C GLU A 225 37.32 -22.43 -3.63
N ASP A 226 36.96 -21.16 -3.66
CA ASP A 226 36.01 -20.55 -2.73
C ASP A 226 34.57 -20.53 -3.26
N ARG A 227 34.33 -20.96 -4.51
CA ARG A 227 32.99 -20.94 -5.12
C ARG A 227 32.14 -22.09 -4.58
N VAL A 228 30.96 -21.74 -4.09
CA VAL A 228 29.98 -22.71 -3.60
C VAL A 228 29.04 -23.12 -4.73
N GLN A 229 28.96 -24.42 -5.00
CA GLN A 229 28.02 -24.93 -6.00
C GLN A 229 26.57 -24.80 -5.49
N PRO A 230 25.67 -24.17 -6.26
CA PRO A 230 24.27 -24.04 -5.88
C PRO A 230 23.60 -25.42 -5.75
N SER A 231 22.68 -25.55 -4.79
CA SER A 231 21.87 -26.76 -4.67
C SER A 231 20.99 -27.00 -5.90
N LYS A 232 20.57 -28.25 -6.14
CA LYS A 232 19.62 -28.57 -7.22
C LYS A 232 18.34 -27.74 -7.14
N ALA A 233 17.83 -27.52 -5.93
CA ALA A 233 16.63 -26.71 -5.69
C ALA A 233 16.86 -25.23 -6.03
N THR A 234 18.05 -24.69 -5.71
CA THR A 234 18.45 -23.32 -6.08
C THR A 234 18.51 -23.17 -7.60
N LEU A 235 19.09 -24.14 -8.31
CA LEU A 235 19.15 -24.13 -9.77
C LEU A 235 17.74 -24.19 -10.38
N ALA A 236 16.87 -25.06 -9.88
CA ALA A 236 15.48 -25.16 -10.34
C ALA A 236 14.71 -23.84 -10.14
N TYR A 237 14.87 -23.19 -8.97
CA TYR A 237 14.30 -21.87 -8.72
C TYR A 237 14.80 -20.81 -9.73
N ARG A 238 16.12 -20.77 -10.01
CA ARG A 238 16.70 -19.88 -11.02
C ARG A 238 16.16 -20.16 -12.43
N THR A 239 15.99 -21.44 -12.78
CA THR A 239 15.39 -21.86 -14.05
C THR A 239 13.92 -21.44 -14.13
N LEU A 240 13.13 -21.63 -13.08
CA LEU A 240 11.74 -21.20 -13.02
C LEU A 240 11.64 -19.68 -13.16
N ARG A 241 12.43 -18.90 -12.40
CA ARG A 241 12.48 -17.43 -12.54
C ARG A 241 12.76 -17.00 -13.97
N SER A 242 13.74 -17.65 -14.62
CA SER A 242 14.09 -17.38 -16.01
C SER A 242 12.94 -17.70 -16.97
N HIS A 243 12.26 -18.83 -16.77
CA HIS A 243 11.07 -19.20 -17.52
C HIS A 243 9.96 -18.15 -17.39
N LEU A 244 9.68 -17.67 -16.17
CA LEU A 244 8.66 -16.64 -15.92
C LEU A 244 8.96 -15.33 -16.66
N TRP A 245 10.22 -14.88 -16.68
CA TRP A 245 10.63 -13.72 -17.47
C TRP A 245 10.48 -13.94 -18.97
N GLN A 246 10.91 -15.10 -19.49
CA GLN A 246 10.85 -15.43 -20.92
C GLN A 246 9.40 -15.54 -21.43
N ASN A 247 8.47 -15.94 -20.56
CA ASN A 247 7.06 -16.13 -20.90
C ASN A 247 6.18 -14.96 -20.45
N ASN A 248 6.76 -13.79 -20.15
CA ASN A 248 6.06 -12.54 -19.84
C ASN A 248 5.14 -12.58 -18.61
N TYR A 249 5.39 -13.46 -17.64
CA TYR A 249 4.62 -13.52 -16.39
C TYR A 249 4.76 -12.25 -15.54
N PHE A 250 5.86 -11.50 -15.68
CA PHE A 250 6.06 -10.23 -14.96
C PHE A 250 5.34 -9.02 -15.61
N THR A 251 4.57 -9.24 -16.67
CA THR A 251 3.81 -8.18 -17.33
C THR A 251 2.44 -7.99 -16.66
N PRO A 252 2.15 -6.82 -16.08
CA PRO A 252 0.86 -6.54 -15.45
C PRO A 252 -0.25 -6.49 -16.48
N ASN A 253 -1.43 -7.02 -16.13
CA ASN A 253 -2.64 -6.90 -16.94
C ASN A 253 -3.40 -5.62 -16.55
N PRO A 254 -3.48 -4.61 -17.43
CA PRO A 254 -4.15 -3.33 -17.14
C PRO A 254 -5.62 -3.49 -16.75
N THR A 255 -6.34 -4.37 -17.45
CA THR A 255 -7.75 -4.61 -17.22
C THR A 255 -7.96 -5.23 -15.85
N TYR A 256 -7.13 -6.18 -15.44
CA TYR A 256 -7.20 -6.77 -14.09
C TYR A 256 -7.10 -5.69 -13.00
N TYR A 257 -6.09 -4.82 -13.09
CA TYR A 257 -5.88 -3.80 -12.08
C TYR A 257 -6.92 -2.67 -12.14
N LEU A 258 -7.47 -2.36 -13.32
CA LEU A 258 -8.63 -1.47 -13.43
C LEU A 258 -9.82 -2.03 -12.64
N HIS A 259 -10.12 -3.33 -12.74
CA HIS A 259 -11.18 -3.95 -11.95
C HIS A 259 -10.91 -3.84 -10.44
N LYS A 260 -9.66 -4.09 -10.01
CA LYS A 260 -9.29 -3.93 -8.59
C LYS A 260 -9.42 -2.48 -8.11
N HIS A 261 -9.16 -1.49 -8.98
CA HIS A 261 -9.43 -0.09 -8.68
C HIS A 261 -10.92 0.20 -8.48
N LEU A 262 -11.77 -0.33 -9.37
CA LEU A 262 -13.22 -0.16 -9.25
C LEU A 262 -13.76 -0.73 -7.94
N ILE A 263 -13.24 -1.87 -7.45
CA ILE A 263 -13.68 -2.47 -6.19
C ILE A 263 -13.51 -1.51 -5.00
N TRP A 264 -12.31 -0.98 -4.77
CA TRP A 264 -12.10 -0.12 -3.59
C TRP A 264 -12.82 1.23 -3.73
N ILE A 265 -12.88 1.79 -4.94
CA ILE A 265 -13.63 3.03 -5.20
C ILE A 265 -15.12 2.81 -4.93
N SER A 266 -15.70 1.72 -5.43
CA SER A 266 -17.10 1.38 -5.19
C SER A 266 -17.41 1.18 -3.71
N LEU A 267 -16.51 0.56 -2.94
CA LEU A 267 -16.68 0.40 -1.49
C LEU A 267 -16.65 1.73 -0.73
N ILE A 268 -15.75 2.66 -1.11
CA ILE A 268 -15.71 4.00 -0.50
C ILE A 268 -16.95 4.82 -0.90
N LEU A 269 -17.37 4.76 -2.17
CA LEU A 269 -18.58 5.43 -2.63
C LEU A 269 -19.82 4.88 -1.92
N LEU A 270 -19.92 3.55 -1.77
CA LEU A 270 -21.00 2.90 -1.02
C LEU A 270 -21.00 3.35 0.44
N SER A 271 -19.84 3.46 1.08
CA SER A 271 -19.71 4.03 2.43
C SER A 271 -20.34 5.43 2.51
N ILE A 272 -20.00 6.33 1.58
CA ILE A 272 -20.53 7.69 1.56
C ILE A 272 -22.04 7.67 1.30
N THR A 273 -22.51 6.91 0.30
CA THR A 273 -23.94 6.77 -0.01
C THR A 273 -24.74 6.23 1.17
N CYS A 274 -24.20 5.26 1.91
CA CYS A 274 -24.83 4.78 3.13
C CYS A 274 -25.03 5.93 4.12
N LEU A 275 -24.04 6.79 4.38
CA LEU A 275 -24.21 7.92 5.32
C LEU A 275 -25.29 8.92 4.91
N LEU A 276 -25.66 8.98 3.63
CA LEU A 276 -26.75 9.84 3.13
C LEU A 276 -28.16 9.26 3.36
N LEU A 277 -28.28 8.01 3.81
CA LEU A 277 -29.56 7.42 4.21
C LEU A 277 -30.12 8.11 5.48
N ASP A 278 -31.32 7.76 5.93
CA ASP A 278 -31.98 8.35 7.10
C ASP A 278 -31.05 8.40 8.35
N PRO A 279 -30.84 9.59 8.96
CA PRO A 279 -30.14 9.76 10.24
C PRO A 279 -30.56 8.84 11.37
N ASN A 280 -31.83 8.42 11.40
CA ASN A 280 -32.35 7.57 12.47
C ASN A 280 -32.02 6.08 12.29
N PHE A 281 -31.50 5.69 11.13
CA PHE A 281 -31.13 4.29 10.85
C PHE A 281 -29.72 3.98 11.38
N PHE A 282 -29.60 3.51 12.62
CA PHE A 282 -28.30 3.27 13.27
C PHE A 282 -27.36 2.34 12.47
N LEU A 283 -27.90 1.28 11.84
CA LEU A 283 -27.09 0.34 11.07
C LEU A 283 -26.36 0.99 9.88
N ARG A 284 -26.84 2.15 9.42
CA ARG A 284 -26.19 2.97 8.40
C ARG A 284 -24.72 3.26 8.72
N VAL A 285 -24.45 3.66 9.97
CA VAL A 285 -23.10 4.04 10.42
C VAL A 285 -22.18 2.83 10.42
N ILE A 286 -22.68 1.69 10.91
CA ILE A 286 -21.93 0.43 10.94
C ILE A 286 -21.62 -0.06 9.52
N PHE A 287 -22.63 -0.14 8.64
CA PHE A 287 -22.43 -0.59 7.27
C PHE A 287 -21.51 0.35 6.48
N SER A 288 -21.68 1.65 6.66
CA SER A 288 -20.81 2.65 6.05
C SER A 288 -19.36 2.47 6.49
N ALA A 289 -19.12 2.41 7.80
CA ALA A 289 -17.79 2.21 8.37
C ALA A 289 -17.14 0.90 7.91
N ALA A 290 -17.91 -0.19 7.83
CA ALA A 290 -17.42 -1.46 7.31
C ALA A 290 -17.04 -1.37 5.82
N CYS A 291 -17.87 -0.73 5.00
CA CYS A 291 -17.57 -0.49 3.59
C CYS A 291 -16.32 0.37 3.42
N LEU A 292 -16.14 1.44 4.22
CA LEU A 292 -14.93 2.24 4.20
C LEU A 292 -13.71 1.37 4.54
N GLY A 293 -13.77 0.62 5.64
CA GLY A 293 -12.66 -0.22 6.09
C GLY A 293 -12.26 -1.28 5.06
N LEU A 294 -13.24 -1.95 4.43
CA LEU A 294 -12.99 -2.88 3.33
C LEU A 294 -12.42 -2.17 2.09
N GLY A 295 -12.91 -0.98 1.75
CA GLY A 295 -12.35 -0.16 0.67
C GLY A 295 -10.89 0.21 0.92
N LEU A 296 -10.56 0.62 2.15
CA LEU A 296 -9.19 0.92 2.58
C LEU A 296 -8.30 -0.32 2.52
N GLN A 297 -8.78 -1.49 2.95
CA GLN A 297 -8.06 -2.77 2.81
C GLN A 297 -7.75 -3.08 1.33
N GLN A 298 -8.75 -2.95 0.44
CA GLN A 298 -8.56 -3.21 -0.98
C GLN A 298 -7.57 -2.23 -1.63
N ALA A 299 -7.61 -0.95 -1.25
CA ALA A 299 -6.63 0.06 -1.67
C ALA A 299 -5.21 -0.27 -1.15
N ALA A 300 -5.09 -0.78 0.08
CA ALA A 300 -3.82 -1.18 0.67
C ALA A 300 -3.13 -2.30 -0.12
N PHE A 301 -3.89 -3.30 -0.57
CA PHE A 301 -3.34 -4.34 -1.42
C PHE A 301 -2.74 -3.76 -2.70
N LEU A 302 -3.43 -2.83 -3.36
CA LEU A 302 -2.91 -2.19 -4.58
C LEU A 302 -1.70 -1.30 -4.28
N ALA A 303 -1.67 -0.63 -3.14
CA ALA A 303 -0.51 0.13 -2.68
C ALA A 303 0.72 -0.78 -2.52
N HIS A 304 0.51 -1.96 -1.93
CA HIS A 304 1.51 -3.01 -1.74
C HIS A 304 2.04 -3.55 -3.07
N ASP A 305 1.15 -3.95 -4.00
CA ASP A 305 1.56 -4.41 -5.33
C ASP A 305 2.39 -3.36 -6.08
N ALA A 306 1.99 -2.09 -5.99
CA ALA A 306 2.73 -0.97 -6.58
C ALA A 306 4.07 -0.74 -5.88
N ALA A 307 4.17 -0.95 -4.56
CA ALA A 307 5.44 -0.82 -3.81
C ALA A 307 6.48 -1.84 -4.30
N HIS A 308 6.03 -3.04 -4.67
CA HIS A 308 6.86 -4.08 -5.30
C HIS A 308 7.10 -3.86 -6.80
N ASN A 309 6.62 -2.77 -7.37
CA ASN A 309 6.68 -2.46 -8.81
C ASN A 309 6.05 -3.55 -9.70
N SER A 310 5.08 -4.30 -9.16
CA SER A 310 4.38 -5.34 -9.90
C SER A 310 3.29 -4.79 -10.83
N ILE A 311 2.77 -3.58 -10.55
CA ILE A 311 1.79 -2.87 -11.40
C ILE A 311 2.50 -1.96 -12.41
N ASN A 312 3.43 -1.15 -11.92
CA ASN A 312 4.13 -0.15 -12.70
C ASN A 312 5.48 0.15 -12.04
N GLU A 313 6.44 0.64 -12.82
CA GLU A 313 7.75 1.04 -12.31
C GLU A 313 7.75 2.54 -11.94
N PRO A 314 8.61 2.96 -11.00
CA PRO A 314 8.81 4.38 -10.72
C PRO A 314 9.36 5.09 -11.97
N PRO A 315 9.15 6.41 -12.11
CA PRO A 315 9.68 7.19 -13.22
C PRO A 315 11.20 7.01 -13.35
N LYS A 316 11.76 7.03 -14.58
CA LYS A 316 13.20 6.80 -14.83
C LYS A 316 14.16 7.64 -13.97
N LYS A 317 13.74 8.84 -13.55
CA LYS A 317 14.51 9.78 -12.72
C LYS A 317 14.01 9.88 -11.26
N GLY A 318 13.01 9.10 -10.87
CA GLY A 318 12.39 9.14 -9.54
C GLY A 318 12.52 7.83 -8.79
N LYS A 319 12.60 7.90 -7.45
CA LYS A 319 12.62 6.71 -6.58
C LYS A 319 11.24 6.26 -6.09
N ILE A 320 10.20 7.09 -6.26
CA ILE A 320 8.85 6.81 -5.77
C ILE A 320 7.97 6.22 -6.87
N ASN A 321 7.27 5.15 -6.54
CA ASN A 321 6.08 4.74 -7.26
C ASN A 321 4.88 5.60 -6.81
N TRP A 322 4.38 6.44 -7.70
CA TRP A 322 3.30 7.38 -7.40
C TRP A 322 1.96 6.71 -7.10
N LEU A 323 1.68 5.56 -7.71
CA LEU A 323 0.47 4.79 -7.43
C LEU A 323 0.52 4.25 -6.00
N SER A 324 1.68 3.71 -5.62
CA SER A 324 1.94 3.22 -4.26
C SER A 324 1.85 4.35 -3.22
N TRP A 325 2.43 5.52 -3.51
CA TRP A 325 2.33 6.70 -2.64
C TRP A 325 0.89 7.18 -2.49
N PHE A 326 0.15 7.29 -3.58
CA PHE A 326 -1.24 7.77 -3.50
C PHE A 326 -2.11 6.82 -2.68
N LEU A 327 -2.10 5.52 -3.02
CA LEU A 327 -2.95 4.53 -2.35
C LEU A 327 -2.49 4.28 -0.91
N GLY A 328 -1.19 4.17 -0.67
CA GLY A 328 -0.63 3.89 0.65
C GLY A 328 -0.69 5.11 1.59
N SER A 329 -0.27 6.27 1.12
CA SER A 329 -0.16 7.46 1.97
C SER A 329 -1.45 8.26 2.02
N CYS A 330 -2.08 8.58 0.88
CA CYS A 330 -3.24 9.48 0.83
C CYS A 330 -4.57 8.76 1.13
N VAL A 331 -4.71 7.51 0.67
CA VAL A 331 -5.93 6.72 0.87
C VAL A 331 -5.84 5.86 2.13
N PHE A 332 -4.75 5.10 2.31
CA PHE A 332 -4.63 4.17 3.44
C PHE A 332 -4.03 4.81 4.70
N GLY A 333 -3.23 5.88 4.57
CA GLY A 333 -2.75 6.71 5.68
C GLY A 333 -1.41 6.30 6.29
N ILE A 334 -0.53 5.59 5.57
CA ILE A 334 0.80 5.18 6.08
C ILE A 334 1.95 5.84 5.30
N SER A 335 3.15 5.84 5.86
CA SER A 335 4.33 6.21 5.07
C SER A 335 4.68 5.06 4.12
N ILE A 336 4.52 5.30 2.82
CA ILE A 336 4.93 4.29 1.83
C ILE A 336 6.45 4.07 1.80
N LYS A 337 7.23 5.07 2.22
CA LYS A 337 8.68 4.96 2.35
C LYS A 337 9.05 4.01 3.49
N MET A 338 8.45 4.20 4.66
CA MET A 338 8.58 3.29 5.79
C MET A 338 8.22 1.87 5.37
N TRP A 339 7.03 1.70 4.78
CA TRP A 339 6.55 0.39 4.34
C TRP A 339 7.51 -0.27 3.36
N THR A 340 7.97 0.46 2.32
CA THR A 340 8.88 -0.12 1.31
C THR A 340 10.21 -0.54 1.93
N VAL A 341 10.77 0.23 2.86
CA VAL A 341 12.04 -0.12 3.52
C VAL A 341 11.89 -1.32 4.44
N GLU A 342 10.92 -1.28 5.36
CA GLU A 342 10.72 -2.36 6.33
C GLU A 342 10.26 -3.65 5.65
N HIS A 343 9.35 -3.55 4.69
CA HIS A 343 8.81 -4.71 3.99
C HIS A 343 9.81 -5.32 3.01
N SER A 344 10.62 -4.52 2.31
CA SER A 344 11.70 -5.10 1.49
C SER A 344 12.73 -5.83 2.34
N LEU A 345 13.03 -5.30 3.53
CA LEU A 345 13.90 -5.97 4.49
C LEU A 345 13.26 -7.28 4.97
N HIS A 346 11.99 -7.26 5.36
CA HIS A 346 11.22 -8.46 5.71
C HIS A 346 11.31 -9.52 4.61
N HIS A 347 11.04 -9.19 3.36
CA HIS A 347 11.14 -10.14 2.25
C HIS A 347 12.53 -10.77 2.07
N ALA A 348 13.59 -10.05 2.41
CA ALA A 348 14.95 -10.57 2.29
C ALA A 348 15.35 -11.48 3.45
N ILE A 349 14.93 -11.13 4.67
CA ILE A 349 15.28 -11.84 5.91
C ILE A 349 14.03 -12.27 6.69
N THR A 350 13.07 -12.85 5.97
CA THR A 350 11.71 -13.19 6.43
C THR A 350 11.76 -13.89 7.78
N ILE A 351 11.12 -13.25 8.78
CA ILE A 351 10.97 -13.71 10.17
C ILE A 351 12.27 -14.14 10.86
N ARG A 352 13.40 -13.52 10.46
CA ARG A 352 14.66 -13.70 11.14
C ARG A 352 14.58 -13.06 12.54
N PRO A 353 14.79 -13.82 13.63
CA PRO A 353 14.62 -13.31 14.98
C PRO A 353 15.43 -12.04 15.23
N ARG A 354 14.78 -11.02 15.83
CA ARG A 354 15.40 -9.75 16.24
C ARG A 354 15.91 -8.83 15.13
N GLU A 355 16.00 -9.30 13.89
CA GLU A 355 16.46 -8.53 12.74
C GLU A 355 15.32 -8.05 11.83
N ASP A 356 14.32 -8.90 11.61
CA ASP A 356 13.18 -8.55 10.76
C ASP A 356 12.25 -7.53 11.47
N PRO A 357 12.05 -6.32 10.92
CA PRO A 357 11.15 -5.33 11.51
C PRO A 357 9.71 -5.81 11.61
N GLN A 358 9.29 -6.76 10.77
CA GLN A 358 7.95 -7.35 10.75
C GLN A 358 7.84 -8.64 11.60
N PHE A 359 8.88 -8.98 12.37
CA PHE A 359 8.88 -10.11 13.33
C PHE A 359 8.89 -9.64 14.79
N ASN A 360 9.38 -8.42 15.05
CA ASN A 360 9.66 -7.91 16.39
C ASN A 360 8.40 -7.39 17.12
N TYR A 361 7.58 -8.30 17.65
CA TYR A 361 6.35 -7.95 18.39
C TYR A 361 6.53 -7.83 19.91
N LEU A 362 7.71 -8.14 20.45
CA LEU A 362 8.03 -7.86 21.84
C LEU A 362 7.99 -6.34 22.11
N PRO A 363 7.47 -5.89 23.26
CA PRO A 363 7.17 -6.68 24.47
C PRO A 363 5.76 -7.32 24.52
N ILE A 364 4.96 -7.26 23.46
CA ILE A 364 3.55 -7.71 23.50
C ILE A 364 3.43 -9.21 23.20
N TRP A 365 4.04 -9.66 22.10
CA TRP A 365 4.02 -11.05 21.67
C TRP A 365 5.43 -11.57 21.44
N MET A 366 5.63 -12.84 21.76
CA MET A 366 6.83 -13.60 21.41
C MET A 366 6.42 -14.67 20.41
N LEU A 367 7.13 -14.74 19.29
CA LEU A 367 6.83 -15.64 18.19
C LEU A 367 7.71 -16.88 18.19
N ASP A 368 8.88 -16.81 18.81
CA ASP A 368 9.81 -17.93 18.92
C ASP A 368 10.71 -17.81 20.16
N LEU A 369 11.18 -18.95 20.69
CA LEU A 369 12.16 -18.99 21.77
C LEU A 369 13.53 -18.48 21.33
N LYS A 370 13.87 -18.56 20.04
CA LYS A 370 15.09 -17.98 19.45
C LYS A 370 15.23 -16.48 19.72
N GLU A 371 14.13 -15.76 19.98
CA GLU A 371 14.19 -14.34 20.38
C GLU A 371 14.88 -14.10 21.73
N LEU A 372 15.00 -15.14 22.57
CA LEU A 372 15.61 -15.11 23.89
C LEU A 372 17.08 -15.56 23.89
N GLU A 373 17.54 -16.18 22.79
CA GLU A 373 18.90 -16.72 22.70
C GLU A 373 19.94 -15.60 22.79
N ASN A 374 20.99 -15.82 23.60
CA ASN A 374 21.97 -14.79 23.94
C ASN A 374 22.96 -14.45 22.81
N GLU A 375 22.79 -15.01 21.61
CA GLU A 375 23.59 -14.65 20.46
C GLU A 375 23.43 -13.16 20.16
N LYS A 376 24.56 -12.47 19.99
CA LYS A 376 24.56 -11.04 19.69
C LYS A 376 24.33 -10.86 18.21
N VAL A 377 23.13 -10.43 17.84
CA VAL A 377 22.78 -10.05 16.47
C VAL A 377 22.72 -8.53 16.39
N ASP A 378 23.48 -7.93 15.47
CA ASP A 378 23.64 -6.46 15.35
C ASP A 378 24.03 -5.75 16.68
N GLY A 379 24.81 -6.42 17.53
CA GLY A 379 25.21 -5.89 18.85
C GLY A 379 24.12 -5.93 19.92
N LYS A 380 22.94 -6.49 19.61
CA LYS A 380 21.86 -6.76 20.56
C LYS A 380 21.84 -8.26 20.87
N GLY A 381 21.98 -8.63 22.15
CA GLY A 381 21.75 -10.02 22.56
C GLY A 381 20.26 -10.38 22.56
N GLY A 382 19.98 -11.62 22.95
CA GLY A 382 18.64 -12.11 23.25
C GLY A 382 17.82 -11.18 24.11
N TYR A 383 16.51 -11.18 23.89
CA TYR A 383 15.61 -10.30 24.61
C TYR A 383 15.52 -10.69 26.09
N LYS A 384 15.92 -9.78 26.98
CA LYS A 384 15.79 -9.97 28.42
C LYS A 384 14.38 -9.67 28.89
N MET A 385 13.60 -10.71 29.17
CA MET A 385 12.21 -10.56 29.59
C MET A 385 12.09 -10.12 31.06
N GLY A 386 11.71 -8.86 31.28
CA GLY A 386 11.28 -8.38 32.60
C GLY A 386 9.94 -9.00 33.03
N ARG A 387 9.59 -8.88 34.31
CA ARG A 387 8.36 -9.46 34.89
C ARG A 387 7.09 -9.06 34.14
N PHE A 388 7.00 -7.80 33.72
CA PHE A 388 5.86 -7.29 32.97
C PHE A 388 5.76 -7.90 31.56
N VAL A 389 6.87 -8.03 30.85
CA VAL A 389 6.89 -8.65 29.51
C VAL A 389 6.52 -10.13 29.60
N LYS A 390 7.00 -10.84 30.63
CA LYS A 390 6.58 -12.22 30.88
C LYS A 390 5.08 -12.33 31.11
N LEU A 391 4.46 -11.39 31.83
CA LEU A 391 3.01 -11.36 32.01
C LEU A 391 2.28 -11.19 30.66
N LEU A 392 2.72 -10.25 29.82
CA LEU A 392 2.12 -10.04 28.50
C LEU A 392 2.23 -11.28 27.62
N VAL A 393 3.42 -11.89 27.55
CA VAL A 393 3.65 -13.09 26.75
C VAL A 393 2.88 -14.30 27.29
N ARG A 394 2.74 -14.47 28.62
CA ARG A 394 1.90 -15.53 29.21
C ARG A 394 0.43 -15.46 28.78
N LEU A 395 -0.06 -14.25 28.46
CA LEU A 395 -1.44 -13.99 28.09
C LEU A 395 -1.63 -13.80 26.58
N GLN A 396 -0.57 -13.95 25.76
CA GLN A 396 -0.58 -13.57 24.35
C GLN A 396 -1.68 -14.22 23.51
N HIS A 397 -1.98 -15.49 23.75
CA HIS A 397 -3.02 -16.21 23.03
C HIS A 397 -4.45 -15.67 23.29
N PHE A 398 -4.68 -14.92 24.37
CA PHE A 398 -5.96 -14.25 24.62
C PHE A 398 -6.05 -12.87 23.97
N HIS A 399 -4.96 -12.09 24.01
CA HIS A 399 -4.98 -10.72 23.54
C HIS A 399 -4.53 -10.55 22.08
N PHE A 400 -3.98 -11.59 21.45
CA PHE A 400 -3.54 -11.56 20.05
C PHE A 400 -4.63 -11.04 19.10
N LEU A 401 -5.75 -11.76 18.98
CA LEU A 401 -6.79 -11.41 18.02
C LEU A 401 -7.41 -10.02 18.24
N PRO A 402 -7.84 -9.62 19.47
CA PRO A 402 -8.42 -8.30 19.67
C PRO A 402 -7.41 -7.16 19.42
N LEU A 403 -6.15 -7.31 19.83
CA LEU A 403 -5.15 -6.27 19.59
C LEU A 403 -4.72 -6.21 18.12
N VAL A 404 -4.59 -7.33 17.40
CA VAL A 404 -4.32 -7.31 15.95
C VAL A 404 -5.40 -6.53 15.20
N LEU A 405 -6.68 -6.77 15.51
CA LEU A 405 -7.80 -6.12 14.84
C LEU A 405 -7.94 -4.63 15.17
N ILE A 406 -7.80 -4.28 16.46
CA ILE A 406 -8.08 -2.92 16.94
C ILE A 406 -6.82 -2.04 16.87
N VAL A 407 -5.69 -2.57 17.31
CA VAL A 407 -4.43 -1.82 17.49
C VAL A 407 -3.54 -1.92 16.26
N GLY A 408 -3.60 -3.01 15.47
CA GLY A 408 -2.72 -3.20 14.31
C GLY A 408 -2.67 -2.00 13.37
N ARG A 409 -3.85 -1.50 12.95
CA ARG A 409 -3.95 -0.32 12.07
C ARG A 409 -3.44 0.95 12.72
N VAL A 410 -3.78 1.18 13.99
CA VAL A 410 -3.30 2.34 14.76
C VAL A 410 -1.77 2.30 14.88
N ASN A 411 -1.20 1.11 15.11
CA ASN A 411 0.23 0.90 15.16
C ASN A 411 0.90 1.24 13.82
N LEU A 412 0.34 0.83 12.67
CA LEU A 412 0.88 1.21 11.35
C LEU A 412 0.94 2.73 11.13
N HIS A 413 -0.09 3.47 11.57
CA HIS A 413 -0.05 4.94 11.55
C HIS A 413 1.03 5.49 12.48
N ALA A 414 1.13 4.95 13.70
CA ALA A 414 2.11 5.40 14.69
C ALA A 414 3.55 5.18 14.23
N ILE A 415 3.90 3.97 13.75
CA ILE A 415 5.25 3.67 13.24
C ILE A 415 5.58 4.51 12.01
N SER A 416 4.60 4.80 11.14
CA SER A 416 4.79 5.67 9.98
C SER A 416 5.16 7.10 10.38
N ILE A 417 4.45 7.66 11.35
CA ILE A 417 4.73 9.01 11.87
C ILE A 417 6.10 9.03 12.55
N VAL A 418 6.38 8.07 13.43
CA VAL A 418 7.67 7.98 14.12
C VAL A 418 8.82 7.84 13.14
N TYR A 419 8.67 7.02 12.09
CA TYR A 419 9.68 6.84 11.05
C TYR A 419 9.99 8.15 10.32
N GLU A 420 8.97 8.91 9.91
CA GLU A 420 9.19 10.17 9.21
C GLU A 420 9.74 11.27 10.14
N LEU A 421 9.27 11.34 11.39
CA LEU A 421 9.82 12.27 12.38
C LEU A 421 11.30 11.99 12.67
N LYS A 422 11.70 10.72 12.81
CA LYS A 422 13.11 10.34 12.95
C LYS A 422 13.94 10.79 11.74
N ASN A 423 13.41 10.61 10.53
CA ASN A 423 14.07 11.06 9.30
C ASN A 423 14.21 12.58 9.21
N LEU A 424 13.25 13.34 9.75
CA LEU A 424 13.32 14.81 9.83
C LEU A 424 14.37 15.28 10.85
N LEU A 425 14.41 14.63 12.02
CA LEU A 425 15.38 14.98 13.07
C LEU A 425 16.82 14.65 12.66
N ASN A 426 17.01 13.57 11.89
CA ASN A 426 18.30 13.23 11.33
C ASN A 426 18.51 13.97 10.00
N GLN A 427 19.13 15.15 10.05
CA GLN A 427 19.36 16.02 8.88
C GLN A 427 20.02 15.31 7.68
N LYS A 428 20.79 14.23 7.91
CA LYS A 428 21.43 13.42 6.87
C LYS A 428 20.46 12.51 6.09
N SER A 429 19.24 12.29 6.61
CA SER A 429 18.19 11.46 6.00
C SER A 429 17.01 12.24 5.42
N ILE A 430 17.05 13.58 5.48
CA ILE A 430 16.02 14.41 4.85
C ILE A 430 16.12 14.26 3.34
N THR A 431 15.06 13.72 2.76
CA THR A 431 14.90 13.59 1.32
C THR A 431 13.60 14.27 0.92
N PRO A 432 13.43 14.71 -0.35
CA PRO A 432 12.13 15.17 -0.84
C PRO A 432 11.00 14.16 -0.57
N TYR A 433 11.35 12.88 -0.45
CA TYR A 433 10.44 11.77 -0.18
C TYR A 433 9.94 11.70 1.27
N THR A 434 10.71 12.20 2.25
CA THR A 434 10.29 12.31 3.66
C THR A 434 9.07 13.23 3.79
N PHE A 435 9.09 14.38 3.09
CA PHE A 435 7.96 15.32 3.07
C PHE A 435 6.73 14.75 2.37
N LEU A 436 6.92 13.93 1.33
CA LEU A 436 5.81 13.27 0.65
C LEU A 436 5.10 12.25 1.54
N GLY A 437 5.82 11.52 2.40
CA GLY A 437 5.22 10.62 3.38
C GLY A 437 4.30 11.37 4.34
N LEU A 438 4.80 12.46 4.96
CA LEU A 438 4.03 13.31 5.87
C LEU A 438 2.85 13.99 5.18
N LEU A 439 3.04 14.50 3.96
CA LEU A 439 1.98 15.12 3.17
C LEU A 439 0.86 14.13 2.86
N GLY A 440 1.19 12.91 2.45
CA GLY A 440 0.19 11.88 2.17
C GLY A 440 -0.60 11.50 3.44
N MET A 441 0.07 11.31 4.56
CA MET A 441 -0.61 11.03 5.83
C MET A 441 -1.47 12.22 6.31
N LEU A 442 -1.01 13.46 6.11
CA LEU A 442 -1.79 14.67 6.40
C LEU A 442 -3.06 14.70 5.54
N ILE A 443 -2.93 14.40 4.25
CA ILE A 443 -4.07 14.27 3.33
C ILE A 443 -5.07 13.24 3.86
N TYR A 444 -4.59 12.06 4.26
CA TYR A 444 -5.43 10.99 4.81
C TYR A 444 -6.22 11.46 6.03
N TRP A 445 -5.52 11.96 7.05
CA TRP A 445 -6.16 12.39 8.29
C TRP A 445 -7.11 13.57 8.07
N THR A 446 -6.82 14.46 7.12
CA THR A 446 -7.69 15.59 6.80
C THR A 446 -9.05 15.11 6.28
N TRP A 447 -9.09 14.25 5.26
CA TRP A 447 -10.38 13.79 4.72
C TRP A 447 -11.09 12.84 5.70
N TYR A 448 -10.34 12.01 6.43
CA TYR A 448 -10.93 11.07 7.39
C TYR A 448 -11.56 11.81 8.58
N LEU A 449 -10.88 12.82 9.15
CA LEU A 449 -11.44 13.65 10.22
C LEU A 449 -12.59 14.52 9.73
N ALA A 450 -12.52 15.03 8.49
CA ALA A 450 -13.65 15.75 7.88
C ALA A 450 -14.88 14.84 7.76
N LEU A 451 -14.72 13.60 7.31
CA LEU A 451 -15.79 12.61 7.27
C LEU A 451 -16.40 12.36 8.66
N LEU A 452 -15.56 12.16 9.68
CA LEU A 452 -16.03 11.99 11.06
C LEU A 452 -16.79 13.22 11.57
N SER A 453 -16.35 14.43 11.21
CA SER A 453 -17.01 15.67 11.62
C SER A 453 -18.43 15.86 11.04
N CYS A 454 -18.78 15.11 9.98
CA CYS A 454 -20.11 15.12 9.39
C CYS A 454 -21.10 14.19 10.12
N LEU A 455 -20.65 13.36 11.07
CA LEU A 455 -21.52 12.46 11.80
C LEU A 455 -22.28 13.22 12.91
N PRO A 456 -23.58 12.94 13.10
CA PRO A 456 -24.45 13.80 13.90
C PRO A 456 -24.22 13.70 15.41
N THR A 457 -23.64 12.59 15.89
CA THR A 457 -23.42 12.35 17.32
C THR A 457 -22.01 11.85 17.61
N TYR A 458 -21.50 12.11 18.81
CA TYR A 458 -20.22 11.56 19.27
C TYR A 458 -20.21 10.02 19.31
N PHE A 459 -21.37 9.41 19.56
CA PHE A 459 -21.51 7.96 19.52
C PHE A 459 -21.28 7.42 18.11
N ASP A 460 -21.89 8.03 17.10
CA ASP A 460 -21.67 7.66 15.70
C ASP A 460 -20.21 7.83 15.29
N VAL A 461 -19.55 8.91 15.73
CA VAL A 461 -18.12 9.13 15.49
C VAL A 461 -17.27 7.98 16.03
N ILE A 462 -17.50 7.58 17.28
CA ILE A 462 -16.74 6.50 17.93
C ILE A 462 -17.01 5.16 17.23
N ILE A 463 -18.28 4.82 16.99
CA ILE A 463 -18.66 3.57 16.32
C ILE A 463 -18.08 3.52 14.92
N PHE A 464 -18.21 4.59 14.14
CA PHE A 464 -17.67 4.67 12.79
C PHE A 464 -16.15 4.48 12.80
N ALA A 465 -15.46 5.16 13.70
CA ALA A 465 -14.01 5.06 13.80
C ALA A 465 -13.56 3.64 14.16
N VAL A 466 -14.18 3.02 15.16
CA VAL A 466 -13.84 1.66 15.59
C VAL A 466 -14.14 0.63 14.50
N ILE A 467 -15.34 0.67 13.90
CA ILE A 467 -15.74 -0.32 12.89
C ILE A 467 -14.92 -0.19 11.61
N SER A 468 -14.61 1.03 11.15
CA SER A 468 -13.77 1.22 9.96
C SER A 468 -12.33 0.74 10.21
N HIS A 469 -11.79 0.96 11.42
CA HIS A 469 -10.46 0.48 11.79
C HIS A 469 -10.41 -1.04 11.95
N ILE A 470 -11.40 -1.67 12.58
CA ILE A 470 -11.47 -3.14 12.71
C ILE A 470 -11.64 -3.78 11.34
N SER A 471 -12.51 -3.25 10.49
CA SER A 471 -12.77 -3.80 9.15
C SER A 471 -11.53 -3.74 8.27
N ALA A 472 -10.82 -2.60 8.27
CA ALA A 472 -9.51 -2.52 7.62
C ALA A 472 -8.43 -3.34 8.35
N GLY A 473 -8.58 -3.52 9.66
CA GLY A 473 -7.70 -4.25 10.56
C GLY A 473 -7.61 -5.74 10.25
N VAL A 474 -8.64 -6.32 9.60
CA VAL A 474 -8.62 -7.70 9.10
C VAL A 474 -7.41 -7.98 8.20
N LEU A 475 -6.92 -6.97 7.48
CA LEU A 475 -5.67 -7.03 6.71
C LEU A 475 -4.49 -7.54 7.54
N HIS A 476 -4.39 -7.14 8.82
CA HIS A 476 -3.28 -7.55 9.68
C HIS A 476 -3.33 -9.04 10.00
N ILE A 477 -4.53 -9.61 10.19
CA ILE A 477 -4.65 -11.06 10.35
C ILE A 477 -4.15 -11.76 9.08
N GLN A 478 -4.54 -11.28 7.90
CA GLN A 478 -4.11 -11.87 6.63
C GLN A 478 -2.59 -11.81 6.43
N LEU A 479 -1.94 -10.71 6.85
CA LEU A 479 -0.48 -10.58 6.81
C LEU A 479 0.22 -11.51 7.81
N LEU A 480 -0.28 -11.58 9.05
CA LEU A 480 0.36 -12.32 10.14
C LEU A 480 0.25 -13.83 9.99
N LEU A 481 -0.90 -14.34 9.56
CA LEU A 481 -1.12 -15.79 9.46
C LEU A 481 -0.18 -16.48 8.47
N SER A 482 0.29 -15.75 7.46
CA SER A 482 1.24 -16.28 6.48
C SER A 482 2.67 -16.40 7.00
N HIS A 483 2.99 -15.78 8.15
CA HIS A 483 4.33 -15.71 8.74
C HIS A 483 4.41 -16.13 10.21
N MET A 484 3.29 -16.49 10.82
CA MET A 484 3.23 -17.06 12.17
C MET A 484 3.02 -18.57 12.13
N ASP A 485 3.49 -19.27 13.17
CA ASP A 485 3.44 -20.74 13.24
C ASP A 485 4.15 -21.42 12.02
N VAL A 486 5.19 -20.75 11.55
CA VAL A 486 6.12 -21.22 10.51
C VAL A 486 7.54 -21.30 11.05
N ASN A 487 8.48 -21.88 10.30
CA ASN A 487 9.85 -21.99 10.80
C ASN A 487 10.46 -20.60 10.86
N THR A 488 10.99 -20.20 12.01
CA THR A 488 11.89 -19.05 12.10
C THR A 488 13.32 -19.52 11.85
N CYS A 489 14.09 -18.76 11.08
CA CYS A 489 15.46 -19.10 10.73
C CYS A 489 16.41 -18.01 11.24
N THR A 490 17.48 -18.39 11.92
CA THR A 490 18.63 -17.52 12.15
C THR A 490 19.37 -17.28 10.83
N GLU A 491 20.30 -16.34 10.85
CA GLU A 491 21.15 -16.06 9.69
C GLU A 491 21.93 -17.31 9.22
N GLU A 492 22.45 -18.12 10.14
CA GLU A 492 23.18 -19.35 9.80
C GLU A 492 22.26 -20.42 9.20
N GLU A 493 21.03 -20.55 9.71
CA GLU A 493 20.03 -21.47 9.17
C GLU A 493 19.58 -21.03 7.76
N GLU A 494 19.39 -19.73 7.54
CA GLU A 494 19.09 -19.17 6.22
C GLU A 494 20.20 -19.49 5.21
N ASP A 495 21.47 -19.27 5.59
CA ASP A 495 22.62 -19.56 4.72
C ASP A 495 22.69 -21.05 4.33
N LYS A 496 22.33 -21.96 5.25
CA LYS A 496 22.27 -23.42 4.98
C LYS A 496 21.10 -23.83 4.09
N LEU A 497 19.94 -23.19 4.25
CA LEU A 497 18.74 -23.50 3.47
C LEU A 497 18.84 -22.99 2.03
N GLY A 498 19.46 -21.83 1.85
CA GLY A 498 19.45 -21.08 0.61
C GLY A 498 18.09 -20.45 0.32
N PHE A 499 18.08 -19.40 -0.51
CA PHE A 499 16.94 -18.52 -0.72
C PHE A 499 15.60 -19.24 -0.96
N PHE A 500 15.55 -20.20 -1.89
CA PHE A 500 14.30 -20.88 -2.24
C PHE A 500 13.67 -21.64 -1.06
N LYS A 501 14.47 -22.47 -0.37
CA LYS A 501 13.96 -23.28 0.76
C LYS A 501 13.63 -22.39 1.94
N PHE A 502 14.47 -21.39 2.20
CA PHE A 502 14.25 -20.39 3.23
C PHE A 502 12.86 -19.75 3.07
N GLN A 503 12.58 -19.14 1.91
CA GLN A 503 11.30 -18.47 1.67
C GLN A 503 10.09 -19.41 1.78
N CYS A 504 10.22 -20.68 1.35
CA CYS A 504 9.15 -21.67 1.49
C CYS A 504 8.90 -22.11 2.94
N GLN A 505 9.93 -22.12 3.78
CA GLN A 505 9.83 -22.57 5.18
C GLN A 505 9.37 -21.46 6.13
N THR A 506 9.67 -20.20 5.78
CA THR A 506 9.32 -19.00 6.55
C THR A 506 8.01 -18.34 6.13
N SER A 507 7.31 -18.94 5.17
CA SER A 507 6.04 -18.44 4.63
C SER A 507 5.01 -19.57 4.49
N ARG A 508 3.74 -19.20 4.46
CA ARG A 508 2.61 -20.10 4.30
C ARG A 508 1.57 -19.47 3.37
N ASN A 509 1.00 -20.28 2.50
CA ASN A 509 -0.16 -19.91 1.70
C ASN A 509 -1.47 -20.16 2.46
N ILE A 510 -2.49 -19.39 2.12
CA ILE A 510 -3.86 -19.61 2.61
C ILE A 510 -4.67 -20.22 1.48
N LYS A 511 -5.23 -21.41 1.71
CA LYS A 511 -6.13 -22.04 0.75
C LYS A 511 -7.47 -21.34 0.80
N VAL A 512 -7.86 -20.77 -0.35
CA VAL A 512 -9.10 -20.01 -0.51
C VAL A 512 -9.91 -20.57 -1.67
N LYS A 513 -11.22 -20.39 -1.63
CA LYS A 513 -12.09 -20.67 -2.78
C LYS A 513 -12.03 -19.50 -3.77
N PRO A 514 -12.35 -19.71 -5.06
CA PRO A 514 -12.26 -18.64 -6.07
C PRO A 514 -13.05 -17.36 -5.74
N TYR A 515 -14.17 -17.47 -5.02
CA TYR A 515 -14.98 -16.31 -4.62
C TYR A 515 -14.38 -15.52 -3.44
N GLU A 516 -13.36 -16.06 -2.76
CA GLU A 516 -12.66 -15.44 -1.62
C GLU A 516 -11.40 -14.68 -2.10
N ASP A 517 -10.97 -14.86 -3.36
CA ASP A 517 -9.75 -14.24 -3.92
C ASP A 517 -9.73 -12.72 -3.75
N TRP A 518 -10.86 -12.05 -4.01
CA TRP A 518 -10.95 -10.60 -3.88
C TRP A 518 -10.69 -10.13 -2.45
N PHE A 519 -11.08 -10.93 -1.45
CA PHE A 519 -10.96 -10.58 -0.03
C PHE A 519 -9.52 -10.71 0.47
N HIS A 520 -8.76 -11.68 -0.03
CA HIS A 520 -7.36 -11.91 0.36
C HIS A 520 -6.34 -11.08 -0.41
N GLY A 521 -6.73 -10.52 -1.55
CA GLY A 521 -5.93 -9.51 -2.22
C GLY A 521 -4.56 -10.00 -2.70
N GLY A 522 -4.41 -11.31 -2.96
CA GLY A 522 -3.14 -11.93 -3.38
C GLY A 522 -2.29 -12.45 -2.24
N LEU A 523 -2.54 -12.01 -1.00
CA LEU A 523 -1.77 -12.45 0.19
C LEU A 523 -1.94 -13.93 0.52
N GLN A 524 -2.93 -14.59 -0.09
CA GLN A 524 -3.10 -16.03 0.03
C GLN A 524 -1.99 -16.83 -0.67
N TYR A 525 -1.21 -16.19 -1.56
CA TYR A 525 -0.08 -16.78 -2.30
C TYR A 525 1.26 -16.22 -1.78
N GLN A 526 1.44 -16.23 -0.47
CA GLN A 526 2.60 -15.62 0.20
C GLN A 526 3.93 -16.27 -0.20
N ILE A 527 3.98 -17.59 -0.43
CA ILE A 527 5.20 -18.28 -0.87
C ILE A 527 5.64 -17.76 -2.23
N GLU A 528 4.74 -17.74 -3.22
CA GLU A 528 5.04 -17.23 -4.56
C GLU A 528 5.37 -15.74 -4.53
N HIS A 529 4.70 -14.98 -3.66
CA HIS A 529 4.96 -13.57 -3.46
C HIS A 529 6.38 -13.31 -2.92
N HIS A 530 6.86 -14.08 -1.95
CA HIS A 530 8.22 -13.96 -1.41
C HIS A 530 9.31 -14.45 -2.37
N LEU A 531 9.01 -15.48 -3.16
CA LEU A 531 9.91 -15.96 -4.21
C LEU A 531 10.00 -14.99 -5.39
N PHE A 532 8.89 -14.34 -5.75
CA PHE A 532 8.80 -13.44 -6.89
C PHE A 532 8.06 -12.14 -6.54
N PRO A 533 8.62 -11.23 -5.71
CA PRO A 533 7.89 -10.06 -5.20
C PRO A 533 7.34 -9.14 -6.29
N GLN A 534 8.02 -9.08 -7.43
CA GLN A 534 7.64 -8.26 -8.58
C GLN A 534 6.55 -8.89 -9.47
N LEU A 535 6.13 -10.12 -9.18
CA LEU A 535 5.12 -10.81 -9.95
C LEU A 535 3.77 -10.09 -9.79
N PRO A 536 3.11 -9.68 -10.89
CA PRO A 536 1.76 -9.12 -10.82
C PRO A 536 0.79 -10.09 -10.15
N ARG A 537 -0.08 -9.58 -9.28
CA ARG A 537 -0.97 -10.39 -8.44
C ARG A 537 -1.80 -11.43 -9.21
N HIS A 538 -2.28 -11.08 -10.40
CA HIS A 538 -3.08 -11.97 -11.26
C HIS A 538 -2.31 -13.21 -11.77
N GLN A 539 -0.99 -13.24 -11.61
CA GLN A 539 -0.13 -14.35 -12.03
C GLN A 539 0.25 -15.27 -10.88
N LEU A 540 0.03 -14.86 -9.62
CA LEU A 540 0.37 -15.67 -8.45
C LEU A 540 -0.31 -17.05 -8.51
N SER A 541 -1.61 -17.09 -8.84
CA SER A 541 -2.35 -18.35 -9.00
C SER A 541 -1.85 -19.23 -10.15
N ASN A 542 -1.25 -18.65 -11.19
CA ASN A 542 -0.70 -19.40 -12.32
C ASN A 542 0.68 -19.97 -12.00
N VAL A 543 1.45 -19.28 -11.15
CA VAL A 543 2.80 -19.70 -10.71
C VAL A 543 2.73 -20.68 -9.55
N GLN A 544 1.67 -20.61 -8.72
CA GLN A 544 1.47 -21.47 -7.57
C GLN A 544 1.68 -22.97 -7.86
N PRO A 545 1.05 -23.59 -8.89
CA PRO A 545 1.24 -25.01 -9.15
C PRO A 545 2.67 -25.37 -9.60
N MET A 546 3.38 -24.42 -10.21
CA MET A 546 4.78 -24.61 -10.61
C MET A 546 5.70 -24.64 -9.39
N VAL A 547 5.46 -23.76 -8.41
CA VAL A 547 6.22 -23.71 -7.16
C VAL A 547 5.90 -24.93 -6.30
N GLU A 548 4.63 -25.33 -6.19
CA GLU A 548 4.22 -26.53 -5.45
C GLU A 548 4.90 -27.79 -6.01
N LYS A 549 4.88 -27.96 -7.34
CA LYS A 549 5.58 -29.07 -8.00
C LYS A 549 7.09 -29.03 -7.76
N MET A 550 7.71 -27.85 -7.82
CA MET A 550 9.14 -27.69 -7.55
C MET A 550 9.49 -28.02 -6.09
N CYS A 551 8.61 -27.69 -5.14
CA CYS A 551 8.75 -28.09 -3.75
C CYS A 551 8.71 -29.62 -3.61
N GLU A 552 7.76 -30.29 -4.25
CA GLU A 552 7.65 -31.76 -4.27
C GLU A 552 8.92 -32.42 -4.82
N GLU A 553 9.40 -31.98 -5.98
CA GLU A 553 10.60 -32.51 -6.66
C GLU A 553 11.88 -32.38 -5.81
N HIS A 554 11.93 -31.42 -4.89
CA HIS A 554 13.10 -31.12 -4.07
C HIS A 554 12.93 -31.40 -2.58
N GLY A 555 11.82 -32.05 -2.18
CA GLY A 555 11.54 -32.39 -0.79
C GLY A 555 11.43 -31.17 0.13
N VAL A 556 10.90 -30.05 -0.39
CA VAL A 556 10.64 -28.82 0.36
C VAL A 556 9.18 -28.82 0.80
N VAL A 557 8.93 -28.56 2.08
CA VAL A 557 7.56 -28.50 2.60
C VAL A 557 6.86 -27.26 2.03
N TYR A 558 5.82 -27.48 1.23
CA TYR A 558 4.94 -26.44 0.73
C TYR A 558 3.71 -26.31 1.63
N ARG A 559 3.62 -25.24 2.43
CA ARG A 559 2.51 -25.05 3.39
C ARG A 559 1.39 -24.24 2.76
N SER A 560 0.20 -24.83 2.65
CA SER A 560 -1.01 -24.19 2.13
C SER A 560 -2.22 -24.64 2.95
N ASP A 561 -2.61 -23.82 3.92
CA ASP A 561 -3.62 -24.18 4.93
C ASP A 561 -4.91 -23.39 4.76
N GLU A 562 -6.05 -23.97 5.15
CA GLU A 562 -7.29 -23.19 5.26
C GLU A 562 -7.13 -22.09 6.34
N PHE A 563 -7.75 -20.93 6.12
CA PHE A 563 -7.62 -19.77 7.01
C PHE A 563 -7.90 -20.10 8.49
N GLY A 564 -8.96 -20.86 8.77
CA GLY A 564 -9.32 -21.26 10.13
C GLY A 564 -8.33 -22.25 10.76
N VAL A 565 -7.67 -23.08 9.95
CA VAL A 565 -6.62 -24.00 10.41
C VAL A 565 -5.37 -23.20 10.78
N ALA A 566 -4.94 -22.28 9.90
CA ALA A 566 -3.81 -21.39 10.17
C ALA A 566 -4.03 -20.56 11.43
N LEU A 567 -5.20 -19.92 11.58
CA LEU A 567 -5.53 -19.13 12.77
C LEU A 567 -5.50 -19.95 14.06
N ARG A 568 -6.05 -21.17 14.05
CA ARG A 568 -5.97 -22.06 15.23
C ARG A 568 -4.54 -22.50 15.52
N GLY A 569 -3.74 -22.75 14.50
CA GLY A 569 -2.31 -23.07 14.62
C GLY A 569 -1.55 -21.96 15.32
N VAL A 570 -1.71 -20.72 14.85
CA VAL A 570 -1.09 -19.54 15.46
C VAL A 570 -1.50 -19.37 16.93
N LEU A 571 -2.79 -19.44 17.25
CA LEU A 571 -3.26 -19.30 18.64
C LEU A 571 -2.72 -20.43 19.55
N ARG A 572 -2.59 -21.65 19.02
CA ARG A 572 -1.98 -22.77 19.73
C ARG A 572 -0.49 -22.55 19.98
N ASN A 573 0.28 -22.19 18.94
CA ASN A 573 1.71 -21.91 19.06
C ASN A 573 1.97 -20.78 20.09
N LEU A 574 1.20 -19.69 20.02
CA LEU A 574 1.25 -18.60 20.99
C LEU A 574 0.98 -19.07 22.43
N LYS A 575 0.08 -20.04 22.62
CA LYS A 575 -0.20 -20.65 23.93
C LYS A 575 0.95 -21.56 24.38
N GLU A 576 1.55 -22.34 23.48
CA GLU A 576 2.70 -23.19 23.79
C GLU A 576 3.93 -22.37 24.20
N LEU A 577 4.22 -21.28 23.48
CA LEU A 577 5.27 -20.32 23.85
C LEU A 577 4.99 -19.65 25.19
N ALA A 578 3.73 -19.31 25.47
CA ALA A 578 3.33 -18.77 26.76
C ALA A 578 3.63 -19.74 27.91
N TRP A 579 3.44 -21.05 27.70
CA TRP A 579 3.82 -22.10 28.66
C TRP A 579 5.33 -22.26 28.79
N ALA A 580 6.07 -22.27 27.67
CA ALA A 580 7.52 -22.37 27.69
C ALA A 580 8.17 -21.25 28.52
N VAL A 581 7.66 -20.03 28.43
CA VAL A 581 8.13 -18.89 29.26
C VAL A 581 7.82 -19.06 30.74
N VAL A 582 6.80 -19.84 31.12
CA VAL A 582 6.54 -20.18 32.53
C VAL A 582 7.57 -21.18 33.05
N THR A 583 7.96 -22.15 32.23
CA THR A 583 8.90 -23.21 32.61
C THR A 583 10.37 -22.80 32.58
N LEU A 584 10.73 -21.78 31.80
CA LEU A 584 12.11 -21.23 31.77
C LEU A 584 12.55 -20.58 33.10
N ASP A 585 11.61 -20.28 34.00
CA ASP A 585 11.87 -19.71 35.34
C ASP A 585 11.96 -20.77 36.46
N GLN A 586 11.75 -22.05 36.14
CA GLN A 586 11.93 -23.20 37.04
C GLN A 586 13.25 -23.90 36.73
#